data_AF-A0A1U8AN14-F1
#
_entry.id   AF-A0A1U8AN14-F1
#
_cell.length_a   1.000
_cell.length_b   1.000
_cell.length_c   1.000
_cell.angle_alpha   90.00
_cell.angle_beta   90.00
_cell.angle_gamma   90.00
#
_symmetry.space_group_name_H-M   'P 1'
#
loop_
_entity.id
_entity.type
_entity.pdbx_description
1 polymer ?
#
loop_
_entity_poly.entity_id
_entity_poly.type
_entity_poly.pdbx_seq_one_letter_code
_entity_poly.pdbx_strand_id
1 'polypeptide(L)'
;MPTPYGIQAPDKPEGKITAIIVCWLLGNGCLFSWNSMLTIEDYYVYLFPNYHPTRVLTLVYQPFALGTLAILAYKEAKINTRRRNLTGYILFFISSLLVLILDLATSGKGGIGTYIGICVISGAFGIADAHVQGGMVGDLSFMCSEFIQSFLAGMAASGALTSGLRLITKAIFENSKDGLRKGAILFFGISAFFELLCVLLYAFIFPKIPIVKYYRSKAASEGSKTVSADLAAGGIQTKPSQDEEDPKRLDRLSNKQLFLQNIDYAVDMFLIYVLTLSIFPGFLSEDTGSHSLGSWYALVLIAMYNVWDLIGRYIPLIKSLTLKSRKGLMVVVLSRFVLIPAFYFTAKYGDQGWMILLTSFLGLTNGYLTVCVLTAAPKGYKGPEQNALGNLLVLCLLGGLFAGVTLDWLWLIGKGW
;
A
#
# COMPACT_ATOMS: atom_id res chain seq x y z
N MET A 1 -19.08 28.00 -3.10
CA MET A 1 -18.34 29.18 -3.60
C MET A 1 -17.37 28.74 -4.69
N PRO A 2 -17.25 29.49 -5.80
CA PRO A 2 -16.19 29.28 -6.79
C PRO A 2 -14.81 29.37 -6.13
N THR A 3 -13.88 28.53 -6.56
CA THR A 3 -12.46 28.72 -6.24
C THR A 3 -11.95 30.01 -6.93
N PRO A 4 -10.84 30.61 -6.47
CA PRO A 4 -10.24 31.78 -7.11
C PRO A 4 -9.86 31.59 -8.59
N TYR A 5 -9.84 30.34 -9.06
CA TYR A 5 -9.57 29.96 -10.46
C TYR A 5 -10.84 29.82 -11.31
N GLY A 6 -12.00 30.29 -10.83
CA GLY A 6 -13.27 30.21 -11.55
C GLY A 6 -13.92 28.82 -11.57
N ILE A 7 -13.36 27.85 -10.83
CA ILE A 7 -13.92 26.49 -10.77
C ILE A 7 -14.96 26.45 -9.65
N GLN A 8 -16.23 26.38 -10.01
CA GLN A 8 -17.34 26.15 -9.07
C GLN A 8 -17.30 24.71 -8.52
N ALA A 9 -17.78 24.53 -7.29
CA ALA A 9 -18.07 23.20 -6.79
C ALA A 9 -19.07 22.56 -7.79
N PRO A 10 -18.76 21.38 -8.36
CA PRO A 10 -19.62 20.82 -9.39
C PRO A 10 -21.05 20.60 -8.87
N ASP A 11 -22.07 21.19 -9.52
CA ASP A 11 -23.50 20.92 -9.23
C ASP A 11 -23.86 19.45 -9.48
N LYS A 12 -23.13 18.80 -10.41
CA LYS A 12 -23.02 17.34 -10.57
C LYS A 12 -21.54 16.98 -10.60
N PRO A 13 -21.08 15.96 -9.85
CA PRO A 13 -19.67 15.63 -9.71
C PRO A 13 -19.12 14.95 -10.98
N GLU A 14 -18.96 15.72 -12.06
CA GLU A 14 -18.43 15.26 -13.34
C GLU A 14 -17.05 14.61 -13.15
N GLY A 15 -16.92 13.40 -13.70
CA GLY A 15 -15.69 12.61 -13.60
C GLY A 15 -15.47 11.90 -12.25
N LYS A 16 -16.42 11.94 -11.30
CA LYS A 16 -16.29 11.20 -10.02
C LYS A 16 -16.09 9.71 -10.19
N ILE A 17 -16.90 9.06 -11.03
CA ILE A 17 -16.78 7.62 -11.31
C ILE A 17 -15.42 7.32 -11.95
N THR A 18 -15.00 8.12 -12.95
CA THR A 18 -13.68 8.01 -13.57
C THR A 18 -12.56 8.15 -12.55
N ALA A 19 -12.64 9.13 -11.64
CA ALA A 19 -11.66 9.30 -10.58
C ALA A 19 -11.62 8.10 -9.62
N ILE A 20 -12.77 7.55 -9.25
CA ILE A 20 -12.85 6.33 -8.40
C ILE A 20 -12.14 5.16 -9.09
N ILE A 21 -12.43 4.90 -10.37
CA ILE A 21 -11.80 3.81 -11.14
C ILE A 21 -10.29 4.03 -11.27
N VAL A 22 -9.86 5.25 -11.62
CA VAL A 22 -8.44 5.57 -11.74
C VAL A 22 -7.72 5.46 -10.39
N CYS A 23 -8.32 5.92 -9.29
CA CYS A 23 -7.78 5.74 -7.94
C CYS A 23 -7.62 4.26 -7.60
N TRP A 24 -8.58 3.43 -7.97
CA TRP A 24 -8.50 1.98 -7.75
C TRP A 24 -7.33 1.35 -8.51
N LEU A 25 -7.18 1.68 -9.80
CA LEU A 25 -6.08 1.17 -10.63
C LEU A 25 -4.71 1.64 -10.12
N LEU A 26 -4.60 2.91 -9.76
CA LEU A 26 -3.39 3.48 -9.16
C LEU A 26 -3.05 2.85 -7.80
N GLY A 27 -4.07 2.60 -6.96
CA GLY A 27 -3.90 1.88 -5.70
C GLY A 27 -3.40 0.47 -5.93
N ASN A 28 -3.92 -0.22 -6.94
CA ASN A 28 -3.48 -1.54 -7.32
C ASN A 28 -1.98 -1.53 -7.69
N GLY A 29 -1.55 -0.60 -8.54
CA GLY A 29 -0.14 -0.47 -8.96
C GLY A 29 0.81 -0.09 -7.82
N CYS A 30 0.31 0.47 -6.72
CA CYS A 30 1.15 0.75 -5.56
C CYS A 30 1.70 -0.52 -4.89
N LEU A 31 1.02 -1.67 -5.01
CA LEU A 31 1.41 -2.92 -4.37
C LEU A 31 1.45 -4.13 -5.31
N PHE A 32 0.96 -4.03 -6.55
CA PHE A 32 0.85 -5.17 -7.46
C PHE A 32 2.21 -5.81 -7.77
N SER A 33 3.22 -4.99 -8.07
CA SER A 33 4.59 -5.47 -8.32
C SER A 33 5.23 -6.13 -7.11
N TRP A 34 5.10 -5.51 -5.93
CA TRP A 34 5.58 -6.09 -4.67
C TRP A 34 4.88 -7.40 -4.31
N ASN A 35 3.55 -7.41 -4.38
CA ASN A 35 2.75 -8.60 -4.11
C ASN A 35 3.04 -9.71 -5.12
N SER A 36 3.28 -9.38 -6.39
CA SER A 36 3.70 -10.34 -7.41
C SER A 36 5.01 -11.03 -7.01
N MET A 37 5.97 -10.28 -6.47
CA MET A 37 7.24 -10.83 -5.99
C MET A 37 7.06 -11.73 -4.77
N LEU A 38 6.25 -11.32 -3.78
CA LEU A 38 6.00 -12.17 -2.61
C LEU A 38 5.20 -13.44 -2.93
N THR A 39 4.25 -13.36 -3.87
CA THR A 39 3.32 -14.47 -4.12
C THR A 39 3.98 -15.64 -4.86
N ILE A 40 5.08 -15.40 -5.57
CA ILE A 40 5.88 -16.45 -6.23
C ILE A 40 7.02 -16.99 -5.34
N GLU A 41 6.81 -16.99 -4.01
CA GLU A 41 7.76 -17.43 -2.99
C GLU A 41 8.43 -18.78 -3.33
N ASP A 42 7.65 -19.77 -3.78
CA ASP A 42 8.17 -21.10 -4.10
C ASP A 42 9.16 -21.09 -5.26
N TYR A 43 9.03 -20.17 -6.22
CA TYR A 43 10.04 -19.95 -7.24
C TYR A 43 11.35 -19.42 -6.63
N TYR A 44 11.26 -18.47 -5.70
CA TYR A 44 12.45 -17.93 -5.03
C TYR A 44 13.09 -18.93 -4.08
N VAL A 45 12.32 -19.74 -3.35
CA VAL A 45 12.83 -20.82 -2.51
C VAL A 45 13.53 -21.88 -3.36
N TYR A 46 12.98 -22.21 -4.54
CA TYR A 46 13.65 -23.09 -5.51
C TYR A 46 14.99 -22.53 -5.99
N LEU A 47 15.08 -21.23 -6.28
CA LEU A 47 16.32 -20.59 -6.72
C LEU A 47 17.35 -20.38 -5.61
N PHE A 48 16.88 -20.14 -4.38
CA PHE A 48 17.68 -19.67 -3.26
C PHE A 48 17.43 -20.52 -2.00
N PRO A 49 17.68 -21.84 -2.04
CA PRO A 49 17.29 -22.77 -0.97
C PRO A 49 18.00 -22.51 0.37
N ASN A 50 19.16 -21.85 0.34
CA ASN A 50 19.95 -21.53 1.54
C ASN A 50 19.59 -20.16 2.15
N TYR A 51 18.57 -19.47 1.62
CA TYR A 51 18.14 -18.17 2.09
C TYR A 51 16.66 -18.21 2.46
N HIS A 52 16.16 -17.17 3.14
CA HIS A 52 14.72 -16.94 3.35
C HIS A 52 14.23 -15.77 2.49
N PRO A 53 14.00 -15.94 1.17
CA PRO A 53 13.64 -14.84 0.28
C PRO A 53 12.46 -14.02 0.79
N THR A 54 11.37 -14.64 1.24
CA THR A 54 10.17 -13.93 1.71
C THR A 54 10.44 -13.00 2.88
N ARG A 55 11.27 -13.44 3.85
CA ARG A 55 11.64 -12.65 5.04
C ARG A 55 12.74 -11.63 4.75
N VAL A 56 13.72 -11.98 3.92
CA VAL A 56 14.85 -11.09 3.62
C VAL A 56 14.44 -10.00 2.63
N LEU A 57 13.65 -10.31 1.61
CA LEU A 57 13.20 -9.32 0.65
C LEU A 57 12.32 -8.26 1.33
N THR A 58 11.42 -8.66 2.23
CA THR A 58 10.64 -7.73 3.06
C THR A 58 11.56 -6.89 3.95
N LEU A 59 12.53 -7.52 4.62
CA LEU A 59 13.49 -6.81 5.48
C LEU A 59 14.35 -5.81 4.71
N VAL A 60 14.70 -6.08 3.44
CA VAL A 60 15.43 -5.13 2.59
C VAL A 60 14.50 -4.02 2.11
N TYR A 61 13.28 -4.32 1.71
CA TYR A 61 12.29 -3.33 1.23
C TYR A 61 12.01 -2.24 2.27
N GLN A 62 11.76 -2.64 3.53
CA GLN A 62 11.16 -1.75 4.54
C GLN A 62 12.05 -0.57 4.97
N PRO A 63 13.37 -0.72 5.23
CA PRO A 63 14.24 0.40 5.57
C PRO A 63 14.28 1.48 4.47
N PHE A 64 14.32 1.07 3.20
CA PHE A 64 14.31 2.02 2.08
C PHE A 64 12.97 2.72 1.96
N ALA A 65 11.87 2.00 2.15
CA ALA A 65 10.53 2.60 2.17
C ALA A 65 10.37 3.60 3.33
N LEU A 66 10.66 3.18 4.55
CA LEU A 66 10.53 4.01 5.75
C LEU A 66 11.43 5.24 5.72
N GLY A 67 12.71 5.05 5.39
CA GLY A 67 13.69 6.15 5.32
C GLY A 67 13.33 7.17 4.24
N THR A 68 12.95 6.69 3.05
CA THR A 68 12.51 7.57 1.95
C THR A 68 11.25 8.32 2.33
N LEU A 69 10.24 7.65 2.91
CA LEU A 69 9.00 8.30 3.31
C LEU A 69 9.22 9.31 4.42
N ALA A 70 10.08 9.03 5.41
CA ALA A 70 10.42 9.98 6.47
C ALA A 70 10.98 11.28 5.90
N ILE A 71 11.89 11.18 4.92
CA ILE A 71 12.47 12.34 4.22
C ILE A 71 11.39 13.09 3.43
N LEU A 72 10.54 12.37 2.69
CA LEU A 72 9.48 12.96 1.87
C LEU A 72 8.38 13.62 2.71
N ALA A 73 8.00 13.02 3.84
CA ALA A 73 7.02 13.55 4.79
C ALA A 73 7.56 14.80 5.50
N TYR A 74 8.84 14.81 5.87
CA TYR A 74 9.49 15.99 6.45
C TYR A 74 9.56 17.15 5.45
N LYS A 75 9.83 16.86 4.17
CA LYS A 75 9.91 17.85 3.09
C LYS A 75 8.60 18.07 2.33
N GLU A 76 7.49 17.49 2.78
CA GLU A 76 6.23 17.38 2.04
C GLU A 76 5.78 18.71 1.44
N ALA A 77 5.74 19.77 2.25
CA ALA A 77 5.23 21.08 1.85
C ALA A 77 6.04 21.74 0.72
N LYS A 78 7.28 21.29 0.49
CA LYS A 78 8.20 21.82 -0.53
C LYS A 78 8.27 20.94 -1.78
N ILE A 79 7.74 19.72 -1.73
CA ILE A 79 7.84 18.75 -2.83
C ILE A 79 6.55 18.76 -3.62
N ASN A 80 6.68 18.86 -4.95
CA ASN A 80 5.54 18.73 -5.83
C ASN A 80 5.05 17.26 -5.90
N THR A 81 3.76 17.05 -5.65
CA THR A 81 3.12 15.72 -5.61
C THR A 81 3.21 15.00 -6.94
N ARG A 82 3.04 15.71 -8.07
CA ARG A 82 3.17 15.15 -9.43
C ARG A 82 4.52 14.50 -9.64
N ARG A 83 5.59 15.24 -9.35
CA ARG A 83 6.97 14.76 -9.53
C ARG A 83 7.20 13.53 -8.67
N ARG A 84 6.78 13.59 -7.41
CA ARG A 84 6.90 12.48 -6.46
C ARG A 84 6.20 11.21 -6.98
N ASN A 85 4.91 11.29 -7.30
CA ASN A 85 4.12 10.13 -7.72
C ASN A 85 4.59 9.56 -9.07
N LEU A 86 4.95 10.41 -10.04
CA LEU A 86 5.51 9.93 -11.31
C LEU A 86 6.86 9.24 -11.12
N THR A 87 7.76 9.80 -10.30
CA THR A 87 9.02 9.12 -9.95
C THR A 87 8.76 7.75 -9.34
N GLY A 88 7.79 7.64 -8.43
CA GLY A 88 7.40 6.38 -7.82
C GLY A 88 6.89 5.34 -8.82
N TYR A 89 5.87 5.67 -9.63
CA TYR A 89 5.33 4.72 -10.63
C TYR A 89 6.34 4.36 -11.72
N ILE A 90 7.19 5.30 -12.16
CA ILE A 90 8.27 5.01 -13.11
C ILE A 90 9.27 4.04 -12.48
N LEU A 91 9.60 4.21 -11.20
CA LEU A 91 10.51 3.31 -10.50
C LEU A 91 9.87 1.92 -10.31
N PHE A 92 8.58 1.83 -10.00
CA PHE A 92 7.86 0.54 -9.99
C PHE A 92 7.93 -0.18 -11.34
N PHE A 93 7.71 0.56 -12.44
CA PHE A 93 7.81 0.03 -13.80
C PHE A 93 9.23 -0.47 -14.12
N ILE A 94 10.25 0.36 -13.88
CA ILE A 94 11.64 0.00 -14.14
C ILE A 94 12.05 -1.20 -13.28
N SER A 95 11.74 -1.20 -11.98
CA SER A 95 12.03 -2.32 -11.08
C SER A 95 11.36 -3.61 -11.55
N SER A 96 10.08 -3.56 -11.95
CA SER A 96 9.38 -4.73 -12.50
C SER A 96 10.04 -5.27 -13.77
N LEU A 97 10.48 -4.40 -14.67
CA LEU A 97 11.26 -4.79 -15.84
C LEU A 97 12.63 -5.37 -15.46
N LEU A 98 13.31 -4.81 -14.47
CA LEU A 98 14.61 -5.30 -14.01
C LEU A 98 14.52 -6.70 -13.41
N VAL A 99 13.43 -7.04 -12.69
CA VAL A 99 13.22 -8.41 -12.22
C VAL A 99 13.13 -9.39 -13.40
N LEU A 100 12.34 -9.03 -14.42
CA LEU A 100 12.20 -9.84 -15.63
C LEU A 100 13.53 -9.97 -16.38
N ILE A 101 14.26 -8.86 -16.57
CA ILE A 101 15.57 -8.84 -17.23
C ILE A 101 16.57 -9.69 -16.46
N LEU A 102 16.57 -9.62 -15.12
CA LEU A 102 17.48 -10.41 -14.28
C LEU A 102 17.19 -11.91 -14.41
N ASP A 103 15.93 -12.33 -14.40
CA ASP A 103 15.57 -13.73 -14.69
C ASP A 103 16.09 -14.18 -16.06
N LEU A 104 15.80 -13.39 -17.10
CA LEU A 104 16.17 -13.73 -18.47
C LEU A 104 17.70 -13.79 -18.64
N ALA A 105 18.42 -12.81 -18.11
CA ALA A 105 19.87 -12.71 -18.19
C ALA A 105 20.58 -13.85 -17.44
N THR A 106 20.02 -14.28 -16.31
CA THR A 106 20.55 -15.41 -15.53
C THR A 106 20.03 -16.76 -16.01
N SER A 107 19.12 -16.78 -17.00
CA SER A 107 18.39 -17.98 -17.42
C SER A 107 17.69 -18.69 -16.25
N GLY A 108 17.20 -17.92 -15.28
CA GLY A 108 16.60 -18.45 -14.05
C GLY A 108 17.59 -19.26 -13.20
N LYS A 109 18.90 -19.00 -13.31
CA LYS A 109 19.89 -19.59 -12.42
C LYS A 109 19.95 -18.77 -11.13
N GLY A 110 19.83 -19.48 -10.01
CA GLY A 110 20.01 -18.90 -8.68
C GLY A 110 21.47 -18.52 -8.41
N GLY A 111 21.82 -18.47 -7.12
CA GLY A 111 23.15 -18.10 -6.65
C GLY A 111 23.23 -16.68 -6.08
N ILE A 112 24.34 -16.39 -5.40
CA ILE A 112 24.48 -15.18 -4.59
C ILE A 112 24.36 -13.88 -5.41
N GLY A 113 24.89 -13.85 -6.64
CA GLY A 113 24.79 -12.68 -7.51
C GLY A 113 23.35 -12.34 -7.89
N THR A 114 22.57 -13.34 -8.33
CA THR A 114 21.14 -13.19 -8.64
C THR A 114 20.36 -12.79 -7.39
N TYR A 115 20.68 -13.38 -6.24
CA TYR A 115 20.03 -13.06 -4.98
C TYR A 115 20.25 -11.62 -4.56
N ILE A 116 21.50 -11.14 -4.59
CA ILE A 116 21.84 -9.73 -4.32
C ILE A 116 21.10 -8.82 -5.30
N GLY A 117 21.04 -9.18 -6.59
CA GLY A 117 20.29 -8.43 -7.60
C GLY A 117 18.82 -8.26 -7.24
N ILE A 118 18.14 -9.35 -6.85
CA ILE A 118 16.73 -9.30 -6.41
C ILE A 118 16.58 -8.46 -5.13
N CYS A 119 17.51 -8.55 -4.17
CA CYS A 119 17.52 -7.70 -2.97
C CYS A 119 17.65 -6.21 -3.31
N VAL A 120 18.53 -5.84 -4.23
CA VAL A 120 18.68 -4.45 -4.69
C VAL A 120 17.38 -3.95 -5.33
N ILE A 121 16.76 -4.77 -6.18
CA ILE A 121 15.48 -4.43 -6.80
C ILE A 121 14.36 -4.31 -5.74
N SER A 122 14.37 -5.16 -4.71
CA SER A 122 13.47 -5.05 -3.55
C SER A 122 13.61 -3.70 -2.84
N GLY A 123 14.84 -3.25 -2.60
CA GLY A 123 15.10 -1.93 -2.05
C GLY A 123 14.56 -0.79 -2.93
N ALA A 124 14.71 -0.93 -4.26
CA ALA A 124 14.15 0.03 -5.22
C ALA A 124 12.62 0.06 -5.20
N PHE A 125 11.96 -1.09 -5.03
CA PHE A 125 10.51 -1.14 -4.79
C PHE A 125 10.10 -0.40 -3.51
N GLY A 126 10.87 -0.53 -2.43
CA GLY A 126 10.63 0.24 -1.20
C GLY A 126 10.70 1.75 -1.42
N ILE A 127 11.68 2.22 -2.20
CA ILE A 127 11.78 3.64 -2.60
C ILE A 127 10.56 4.05 -3.43
N ALA A 128 10.13 3.22 -4.39
CA ALA A 128 8.99 3.49 -5.26
C ALA A 128 7.69 3.63 -4.45
N ASP A 129 7.45 2.70 -3.52
CA ASP A 129 6.29 2.69 -2.63
C ASP A 129 6.23 3.94 -1.75
N ALA A 130 7.35 4.31 -1.11
CA ALA A 130 7.41 5.54 -0.31
C ALA A 130 7.03 6.80 -1.10
N HIS A 131 7.38 6.84 -2.39
CA HIS A 131 6.98 7.94 -3.28
C HIS A 131 5.48 7.91 -3.52
N VAL A 132 4.95 6.78 -4.00
CA VAL A 132 3.54 6.66 -4.42
C VAL A 132 2.59 6.64 -3.23
N GLN A 133 2.77 5.75 -2.25
CA GLN A 133 1.82 5.52 -1.17
C GLN A 133 1.59 6.80 -0.36
N GLY A 134 2.67 7.43 0.11
CA GLY A 134 2.54 8.69 0.86
C GLY A 134 2.06 9.85 -0.01
N GLY A 135 2.47 9.92 -1.28
CA GLY A 135 2.09 11.00 -2.19
C GLY A 135 0.61 10.93 -2.59
N MET A 136 0.12 9.75 -2.96
CA MET A 136 -1.28 9.50 -3.30
C MET A 136 -2.19 9.59 -2.07
N VAL A 137 -1.84 8.96 -0.94
CA VAL A 137 -2.68 9.05 0.28
C VAL A 137 -2.79 10.49 0.75
N GLY A 138 -1.70 11.26 0.73
CA GLY A 138 -1.73 12.69 1.03
C GLY A 138 -2.61 13.48 0.05
N ASP A 139 -2.42 13.32 -1.26
CA ASP A 139 -3.20 14.03 -2.28
C ASP A 139 -4.71 13.73 -2.16
N LEU A 140 -5.05 12.46 -1.95
CA LEU A 140 -6.43 12.01 -1.84
C LEU A 140 -7.09 12.40 -0.50
N SER A 141 -6.32 12.70 0.54
CA SER A 141 -6.82 13.06 1.87
C SER A 141 -7.61 14.37 1.88
N PHE A 142 -7.37 15.28 0.93
CA PHE A 142 -8.14 16.53 0.78
C PHE A 142 -9.25 16.48 -0.25
N MET A 143 -9.49 15.31 -0.86
CA MET A 143 -10.53 15.08 -1.85
C MET A 143 -11.78 14.43 -1.22
N CYS A 144 -12.62 13.78 -2.04
CA CYS A 144 -13.70 12.93 -1.53
C CYS A 144 -13.13 11.69 -0.82
N SER A 145 -13.76 11.27 0.28
CA SER A 145 -13.41 10.04 1.00
C SER A 145 -13.44 8.78 0.14
N GLU A 146 -14.30 8.77 -0.89
CA GLU A 146 -14.45 7.67 -1.83
C GLU A 146 -13.20 7.48 -2.69
N PHE A 147 -12.39 8.53 -2.91
CA PHE A 147 -11.19 8.42 -3.73
C PHE A 147 -10.06 7.73 -2.96
N ILE A 148 -9.78 8.19 -1.74
CA ILE A 148 -8.81 7.51 -0.86
C ILE A 148 -9.27 6.08 -0.57
N GLN A 149 -10.56 5.86 -0.28
CA GLN A 149 -11.06 4.50 -0.06
C GLN A 149 -10.91 3.61 -1.29
N SER A 150 -11.19 4.12 -2.49
CA SER A 150 -10.99 3.38 -3.74
C SER A 150 -9.52 3.03 -3.97
N PHE A 151 -8.60 3.97 -3.71
CA PHE A 151 -7.16 3.74 -3.76
C PHE A 151 -6.71 2.66 -2.75
N LEU A 152 -7.18 2.75 -1.51
CA LEU A 152 -6.91 1.75 -0.48
C LEU A 152 -7.46 0.37 -0.86
N ALA A 153 -8.65 0.31 -1.45
CA ALA A 153 -9.24 -0.94 -1.95
C ALA A 153 -8.45 -1.51 -3.14
N GLY A 154 -7.97 -0.66 -4.04
CA GLY A 154 -7.06 -1.04 -5.12
C GLY A 154 -5.80 -1.71 -4.60
N MET A 155 -5.17 -1.13 -3.55
CA MET A 155 -4.02 -1.73 -2.88
C MET A 155 -4.29 -3.15 -2.37
N ALA A 156 -5.42 -3.41 -1.70
CA ALA A 156 -5.78 -4.77 -1.28
C ALA A 156 -6.13 -5.70 -2.45
N ALA A 157 -6.79 -5.15 -3.48
CA ALA A 157 -7.15 -5.91 -4.66
C ALA A 157 -5.91 -6.45 -5.36
N SER A 158 -4.80 -5.71 -5.34
CA SER A 158 -3.52 -6.20 -5.87
C SER A 158 -3.11 -7.55 -5.24
N GLY A 159 -3.20 -7.69 -3.91
CA GLY A 159 -2.86 -8.92 -3.21
C GLY A 159 -3.84 -10.06 -3.51
N ALA A 160 -5.13 -9.76 -3.62
CA ALA A 160 -6.14 -10.76 -3.97
C ALA A 160 -5.97 -11.25 -5.42
N LEU A 161 -5.67 -10.34 -6.35
CA LEU A 161 -5.41 -10.65 -7.76
C LEU A 161 -4.13 -11.46 -7.92
N THR A 162 -3.03 -11.08 -7.26
CA THR A 162 -1.79 -11.86 -7.33
C THR A 162 -1.97 -13.24 -6.70
N SER A 163 -2.69 -13.35 -5.58
CA SER A 163 -3.01 -14.63 -4.96
C SER A 163 -3.84 -15.52 -5.90
N GLY A 164 -4.89 -14.98 -6.51
CA GLY A 164 -5.72 -15.70 -7.48
C GLY A 164 -4.92 -16.12 -8.71
N LEU A 165 -4.11 -15.21 -9.27
CA LEU A 165 -3.22 -15.52 -10.40
C LEU A 165 -2.24 -16.62 -10.02
N ARG A 166 -1.75 -16.68 -8.78
CA ARG A 166 -0.78 -17.70 -8.33
C ARG A 166 -1.42 -19.05 -8.19
N LEU A 167 -2.62 -19.11 -7.61
CA LEU A 167 -3.37 -20.36 -7.51
C LEU A 167 -3.64 -20.95 -8.90
N ILE A 168 -4.02 -20.09 -9.86
CA ILE A 168 -4.24 -20.48 -11.25
C ILE A 168 -2.94 -20.92 -11.93
N THR A 169 -1.85 -20.14 -11.83
CA THR A 169 -0.59 -20.50 -12.49
C THR A 169 0.03 -21.75 -11.89
N LYS A 170 -0.04 -21.93 -10.57
CA LYS A 170 0.39 -23.18 -9.95
C LYS A 170 -0.42 -24.35 -10.50
N ALA A 171 -1.75 -24.27 -10.54
CA ALA A 171 -2.60 -25.34 -11.06
C ALA A 171 -2.30 -25.69 -12.53
N ILE A 172 -2.04 -24.68 -13.36
CA ILE A 172 -1.75 -24.86 -14.79
C ILE A 172 -0.34 -25.43 -15.02
N PHE A 173 0.65 -24.95 -14.27
CA PHE A 173 2.06 -25.23 -14.54
C PHE A 173 2.68 -26.32 -13.64
N GLU A 174 1.95 -26.87 -12.66
CA GLU A 174 2.45 -27.88 -11.69
C GLU A 174 3.13 -29.07 -12.38
N ASN A 175 2.59 -29.53 -13.51
CA ASN A 175 3.10 -30.68 -14.26
C ASN A 175 3.99 -30.29 -15.46
N SER A 176 4.34 -29.01 -15.60
CA SER A 176 5.10 -28.51 -16.74
C SER A 176 6.60 -28.41 -16.43
N LYS A 177 7.46 -28.74 -17.40
CA LYS A 177 8.90 -28.45 -17.30
C LYS A 177 9.11 -26.94 -17.12
N ASP A 178 9.89 -26.57 -16.11
CA ASP A 178 10.13 -25.19 -15.67
C ASP A 178 8.87 -24.40 -15.30
N GLY A 179 7.84 -25.09 -14.77
CA GLY A 179 6.55 -24.49 -14.48
C GLY A 179 6.60 -23.29 -13.54
N LEU A 180 7.44 -23.35 -12.50
CA LEU A 180 7.63 -22.23 -11.57
C LEU A 180 8.20 -20.99 -12.28
N ARG A 181 9.20 -21.17 -13.14
CA ARG A 181 9.82 -20.07 -13.90
C ARG A 181 8.86 -19.47 -14.94
N LYS A 182 8.11 -20.31 -15.67
CA LYS A 182 7.07 -19.84 -16.60
C LYS A 182 6.01 -19.02 -15.90
N GLY A 183 5.55 -19.49 -14.73
CA GLY A 183 4.65 -18.75 -13.86
C GLY A 183 5.24 -17.41 -13.44
N ALA A 184 6.50 -17.39 -12.99
CA ALA A 184 7.19 -16.16 -12.58
C ALA A 184 7.34 -15.14 -13.72
N ILE A 185 7.77 -15.56 -14.91
CA ILE A 185 7.89 -14.70 -16.09
C ILE A 185 6.55 -14.07 -16.47
N LEU A 186 5.46 -14.87 -16.46
CA LEU A 186 4.12 -14.36 -16.71
C LEU A 186 3.72 -13.29 -15.67
N PHE A 187 3.99 -13.55 -14.39
CA PHE A 187 3.74 -12.61 -13.31
C PHE A 187 4.49 -11.29 -13.49
N PHE A 188 5.80 -11.34 -13.75
CA PHE A 188 6.61 -10.14 -13.94
C PHE A 188 6.20 -9.36 -15.18
N GLY A 189 5.82 -10.04 -16.27
CA GLY A 189 5.31 -9.40 -17.48
C GLY A 189 4.00 -8.65 -17.24
N ILE A 190 3.03 -9.28 -16.56
CA ILE A 190 1.77 -8.63 -16.19
C ILE A 190 2.03 -7.44 -15.26
N SER A 191 2.92 -7.61 -14.27
CA SER A 191 3.31 -6.55 -13.36
C SER A 191 3.89 -5.35 -14.11
N ALA A 192 4.90 -5.55 -14.96
CA ALA A 192 5.53 -4.46 -15.72
C ALA A 192 4.52 -3.73 -16.62
N PHE A 193 3.61 -4.45 -17.28
CA PHE A 193 2.54 -3.82 -18.07
C PHE A 193 1.59 -2.97 -17.20
N PHE A 194 1.19 -3.50 -16.04
CA PHE A 194 0.29 -2.79 -15.15
C PHE A 194 0.92 -1.54 -14.54
N GLU A 195 2.21 -1.58 -14.20
CA GLU A 195 2.95 -0.41 -13.71
C GLU A 195 3.09 0.66 -14.79
N LEU A 196 3.33 0.27 -16.05
CA LEU A 196 3.31 1.22 -17.17
C LEU A 196 1.94 1.89 -17.31
N LEU A 197 0.86 1.12 -17.20
CA LEU A 197 -0.50 1.66 -17.19
C LEU A 197 -0.68 2.69 -16.07
N CYS A 198 -0.17 2.42 -14.86
CA CYS A 198 -0.24 3.37 -13.74
C CYS A 198 0.51 4.68 -14.04
N VAL A 199 1.70 4.61 -14.66
CA VAL A 199 2.43 5.80 -15.13
C VAL A 199 1.56 6.61 -16.09
N LEU A 200 0.97 5.97 -17.10
CA LEU A 200 0.14 6.64 -18.11
C LEU A 200 -1.13 7.25 -17.51
N LEU A 201 -1.81 6.51 -16.62
CA LEU A 201 -3.02 6.97 -15.93
C LEU A 201 -2.72 8.20 -15.07
N TYR A 202 -1.65 8.18 -14.26
CA TYR A 202 -1.29 9.31 -13.41
C TYR A 202 -0.79 10.50 -14.24
N ALA A 203 0.01 10.26 -15.28
CA ALA A 203 0.57 11.31 -16.11
C ALA A 203 -0.50 12.06 -16.90
N PHE A 204 -1.43 11.33 -17.54
CA PHE A 204 -2.27 11.89 -18.60
C PHE A 204 -3.76 11.94 -18.28
N ILE A 205 -4.27 11.03 -17.44
CA ILE A 205 -5.71 10.92 -17.19
C ILE A 205 -6.08 11.61 -15.88
N PHE A 206 -5.48 11.20 -14.76
CA PHE A 206 -5.81 11.68 -13.41
C PHE A 206 -5.84 13.23 -13.26
N PRO A 207 -4.83 14.00 -13.71
CA PRO A 207 -4.83 15.47 -13.57
C PRO A 207 -5.89 16.17 -14.42
N LYS A 208 -6.46 15.51 -15.43
CA LYS A 208 -7.45 16.12 -16.34
C LYS A 208 -8.89 15.95 -15.85
N ILE A 209 -9.12 15.07 -14.87
CA ILE A 209 -10.47 14.78 -14.37
C ILE A 209 -11.05 16.04 -13.67
N PRO A 210 -12.27 16.52 -14.03
CA PRO A 210 -12.83 17.77 -13.52
C PRO A 210 -12.86 17.88 -11.99
N ILE A 211 -13.37 16.85 -11.30
CA ILE A 211 -13.44 16.85 -9.83
C ILE A 211 -12.06 16.83 -9.16
N VAL A 212 -11.06 16.18 -9.77
CA VAL A 212 -9.67 16.18 -9.26
C VAL A 212 -9.07 17.57 -9.39
N LYS A 213 -9.27 18.24 -10.54
CA LYS A 213 -8.87 19.64 -10.75
C LYS A 213 -9.50 20.57 -9.71
N TYR A 214 -10.80 20.41 -9.45
CA TYR A 214 -11.49 21.20 -8.42
C TYR A 214 -10.82 21.08 -7.04
N TYR A 215 -10.59 19.86 -6.55
CA TYR A 215 -9.98 19.68 -5.22
C TYR A 215 -8.54 20.18 -5.16
N ARG A 216 -7.74 19.98 -6.22
CA ARG A 216 -6.39 20.52 -6.29
C ARG A 216 -6.38 22.05 -6.34
N SER A 217 -7.31 22.68 -7.08
CA SER A 217 -7.47 24.13 -7.09
C SER A 217 -7.92 24.68 -5.74
N LYS A 218 -8.81 23.97 -5.04
CA LYS A 218 -9.20 24.31 -3.67
C LYS A 218 -8.00 24.24 -2.72
N ALA A 219 -7.23 23.14 -2.74
CA ALA A 219 -6.04 23.01 -1.91
C ALA A 219 -5.00 24.11 -2.21
N ALA A 220 -4.82 24.48 -3.49
CA ALA A 220 -3.96 25.60 -3.88
C ALA A 220 -4.44 26.94 -3.29
N SER A 221 -5.76 27.21 -3.31
CA SER A 221 -6.33 28.42 -2.69
C SER A 221 -6.21 28.46 -1.17
N GLU A 222 -6.02 27.30 -0.53
CA GLU A 222 -5.75 27.15 0.90
C GLU A 222 -4.23 27.17 1.21
N GLY A 223 -3.39 27.51 0.24
CA GLY A 223 -1.94 27.66 0.40
C GLY A 223 -1.10 26.42 0.04
N SER A 224 -1.69 25.40 -0.60
CA SER A 224 -0.93 24.21 -1.02
C SER A 224 -0.04 24.51 -2.23
N LYS A 225 1.27 24.33 -2.06
CA LYS A 225 2.25 24.43 -3.16
C LYS A 225 2.49 23.09 -3.87
N THR A 226 2.01 21.98 -3.29
CA THR A 226 2.32 20.62 -3.76
C THR A 226 1.59 20.24 -5.06
N VAL A 227 0.47 20.90 -5.33
CA VAL A 227 -0.45 20.61 -6.46
C VAL A 227 -0.18 21.43 -7.73
N SER A 228 0.81 22.33 -7.73
CA SER A 228 1.06 23.30 -8.81
C SER A 228 1.31 22.64 -10.18
N ALA A 229 2.26 21.70 -10.28
CA ALA A 229 2.52 20.99 -11.53
C ALA A 229 1.37 20.07 -11.97
N ASP A 230 0.59 19.56 -11.01
CA ASP A 230 -0.60 18.75 -11.30
C ASP A 230 -1.73 19.60 -11.90
N LEU A 231 -1.92 20.82 -11.41
CA LEU A 231 -2.84 21.81 -12.00
C LEU A 231 -2.39 22.22 -13.40
N ALA A 232 -1.09 22.48 -13.60
CA ALA A 232 -0.54 22.80 -14.91
C ALA A 232 -0.78 21.66 -15.92
N ALA A 233 -0.56 20.41 -15.52
CA ALA A 233 -0.86 19.24 -16.34
C ALA A 233 -2.36 19.05 -16.63
N GLY A 234 -3.23 19.55 -15.75
CA GLY A 234 -4.68 19.64 -15.94
C GLY A 234 -5.14 20.82 -16.80
N GLY A 235 -4.20 21.64 -17.30
CA GLY A 235 -4.48 22.83 -18.13
C GLY A 235 -4.80 24.10 -17.33
N ILE A 236 -4.54 24.12 -16.01
CA ILE A 236 -4.82 25.25 -15.13
C ILE A 236 -3.48 25.91 -14.77
N GLN A 237 -3.27 27.13 -15.26
CA GLN A 237 -2.14 27.95 -14.81
C GLN A 237 -2.49 28.59 -13.47
N THR A 238 -1.76 28.21 -12.42
CA THR A 238 -1.80 28.92 -11.15
C THR A 238 -1.16 30.29 -11.36
N LYS A 239 -1.96 31.37 -11.38
CA LYS A 239 -1.40 32.72 -11.26
C LYS A 239 -0.61 32.79 -9.94
N PRO A 240 0.59 33.40 -9.91
CA PRO A 240 1.18 33.79 -8.65
C PRO A 240 0.16 34.69 -7.97
N SER A 241 -0.34 34.26 -6.82
CA SER A 241 -1.25 35.06 -6.01
C SER A 241 -0.53 36.38 -5.71
N GLN A 242 -1.05 37.49 -6.25
CA GLN A 242 -0.64 38.86 -5.89
C GLN A 242 -1.02 39.20 -4.44
N ASP A 243 -1.72 38.30 -3.73
CA ASP A 243 -2.08 38.39 -2.32
C ASP A 243 -1.00 37.75 -1.44
N GLU A 244 0.24 38.26 -1.46
CA GLU A 244 1.29 37.87 -0.49
C GLU A 244 1.00 38.36 0.95
N GLU A 245 -0.15 39.00 1.22
CA GLU A 245 -0.41 39.74 2.46
C GLU A 245 -1.77 39.45 3.15
N ASP A 246 -2.27 38.19 3.16
CA ASP A 246 -3.27 37.80 4.17
C ASP A 246 -2.68 36.80 5.19
N PRO A 247 -2.15 37.30 6.33
CA PRO A 247 -1.54 36.46 7.37
C PRO A 247 -2.46 35.36 7.90
N LYS A 248 -3.79 35.55 7.84
CA LYS A 248 -4.78 34.58 8.35
C LYS A 248 -5.04 33.42 7.40
N ARG A 249 -4.78 33.57 6.09
CA ARG A 249 -4.89 32.46 5.11
C ARG A 249 -3.76 31.45 5.23
N LEU A 250 -2.57 31.90 5.67
CA LEU A 250 -1.36 31.10 5.81
C LEU A 250 -1.23 30.37 7.15
N ASP A 251 -2.19 30.50 8.06
CA ASP A 251 -2.19 29.82 9.35
C ASP A 251 -2.42 28.31 9.14
N ARG A 252 -1.33 27.60 8.86
CA ARG A 252 -1.22 26.15 8.67
C ARG A 252 -0.56 25.57 9.91
N LEU A 253 -1.18 24.55 10.50
CA LEU A 253 -0.57 23.79 11.58
C LEU A 253 0.74 23.14 11.12
N SER A 254 1.75 23.20 11.98
CA SER A 254 3.00 22.49 11.76
C SER A 254 2.77 20.97 11.78
N ASN A 255 3.63 20.21 11.10
CA ASN A 255 3.57 18.73 11.11
C ASN A 255 3.59 18.18 12.54
N LYS A 256 4.33 18.81 13.46
CA LYS A 256 4.37 18.44 14.88
C LYS A 256 3.01 18.62 15.56
N GLN A 257 2.34 19.76 15.34
CA GLN A 257 1.02 20.01 15.91
C GLN A 257 -0.03 19.05 15.32
N LEU A 258 -0.01 18.83 14.00
CA LEU A 258 -0.90 17.87 13.34
C LEU A 258 -0.72 16.46 13.90
N PHE A 259 0.53 16.02 14.07
CA PHE A 259 0.84 14.72 14.63
C PHE A 259 0.35 14.58 16.08
N LEU A 260 0.63 15.57 16.93
CA LEU A 260 0.21 15.54 18.34
C LEU A 260 -1.32 15.56 18.50
N GLN A 261 -2.03 16.31 17.66
CA GLN A 261 -3.50 16.33 17.67
C GLN A 261 -4.14 15.01 17.19
N ASN A 262 -3.39 14.19 16.43
CA ASN A 262 -3.85 12.94 15.83
C ASN A 262 -3.01 11.74 16.28
N ILE A 263 -2.41 11.83 17.47
CA ILE A 263 -1.47 10.81 17.96
C ILE A 263 -2.12 9.45 18.16
N ASP A 264 -3.40 9.41 18.53
CA ASP A 264 -4.18 8.19 18.63
C ASP A 264 -4.36 7.50 17.27
N TYR A 265 -4.73 8.23 16.21
CA TYR A 265 -4.81 7.69 14.85
C TYR A 265 -3.44 7.22 14.34
N ALA A 266 -2.37 7.94 14.67
CA ALA A 266 -1.00 7.55 14.33
C ALA A 266 -0.59 6.25 15.03
N VAL A 267 -0.89 6.13 16.32
CA VAL A 267 -0.65 4.90 17.11
C VAL A 267 -1.53 3.76 16.59
N ASP A 268 -2.80 4.00 16.28
CA ASP A 268 -3.70 3.01 15.69
C ASP A 268 -3.10 2.45 14.39
N MET A 269 -2.69 3.32 13.47
CA MET A 269 -2.05 2.90 12.22
C MET A 269 -0.79 2.08 12.44
N PHE A 270 0.08 2.53 13.35
CA PHE A 270 1.29 1.80 13.69
C PHE A 270 0.96 0.41 14.23
N LEU A 271 0.10 0.31 15.24
CA LEU A 271 -0.27 -0.94 15.90
C LEU A 271 -1.01 -1.92 14.99
N ILE A 272 -1.90 -1.42 14.11
CA ILE A 272 -2.59 -2.23 13.10
C ILE A 272 -1.57 -3.03 12.30
N TYR A 273 -0.54 -2.35 11.81
CA TYR A 273 0.45 -2.94 10.92
C TYR A 273 1.58 -3.67 11.64
N VAL A 274 1.95 -3.29 12.87
CA VAL A 274 2.83 -4.09 13.74
C VAL A 274 2.26 -5.48 13.90
N LEU A 275 1.01 -5.58 14.34
CA LEU A 275 0.37 -6.87 14.56
C LEU A 275 0.26 -7.66 13.25
N THR A 276 -0.30 -7.04 12.21
CA THR A 276 -0.54 -7.75 10.95
C THR A 276 0.75 -8.30 10.37
N LEU A 277 1.83 -7.50 10.31
CA LEU A 277 3.08 -7.93 9.68
C LEU A 277 3.97 -8.76 10.59
N SER A 278 3.67 -8.82 11.89
CA SER A 278 4.28 -9.82 12.77
C SER A 278 3.78 -11.23 12.50
N ILE A 279 2.67 -11.40 11.75
CA ILE A 279 2.06 -12.70 11.47
C ILE A 279 2.05 -12.98 9.96
N PHE A 280 1.56 -12.03 9.16
CA PHE A 280 1.47 -12.16 7.71
C PHE A 280 2.66 -11.49 7.00
N PRO A 281 3.29 -12.09 5.97
CA PRO A 281 3.07 -13.45 5.49
C PRO A 281 3.97 -14.49 6.16
N GLY A 282 5.01 -14.10 6.90
CA GLY A 282 6.12 -14.97 7.30
C GLY A 282 5.68 -16.16 8.17
N PHE A 283 4.98 -15.91 9.28
CA PHE A 283 4.42 -17.01 10.08
C PHE A 283 3.45 -17.91 9.29
N LEU A 284 2.70 -17.37 8.31
CA LEU A 284 1.77 -18.18 7.50
C LEU A 284 2.48 -19.01 6.42
N SER A 285 3.69 -18.62 6.01
CA SER A 285 4.52 -19.40 5.10
C SER A 285 5.36 -20.47 5.82
N GLU A 286 5.48 -20.37 7.15
CA GLU A 286 6.01 -21.47 7.96
C GLU A 286 5.06 -22.66 7.93
N ASP A 287 5.59 -23.81 7.53
CA ASP A 287 4.87 -25.07 7.56
C ASP A 287 4.74 -25.56 9.01
N THR A 288 3.60 -25.22 9.63
CA THR A 288 3.27 -25.46 11.04
C THR A 288 2.88 -26.91 11.36
N GLY A 289 2.90 -27.84 10.40
CA GLY A 289 2.59 -29.25 10.66
C GLY A 289 2.05 -30.01 9.44
N SER A 290 1.49 -31.20 9.68
CA SER A 290 0.87 -31.99 8.61
C SER A 290 -0.53 -31.48 8.28
N HIS A 291 -0.66 -30.75 7.16
CA HIS A 291 -1.94 -30.20 6.68
C HIS A 291 -2.42 -30.96 5.43
N SER A 292 -3.73 -31.10 5.24
CA SER A 292 -4.27 -31.80 4.05
C SER A 292 -4.06 -31.00 2.75
N LEU A 293 -3.81 -29.70 2.86
CA LEU A 293 -3.53 -28.81 1.74
C LEU A 293 -2.09 -28.97 1.18
N GLY A 294 -1.18 -29.62 1.91
CA GLY A 294 0.21 -29.82 1.47
C GLY A 294 0.87 -28.52 0.99
N SER A 295 1.45 -28.55 -0.22
CA SER A 295 2.12 -27.38 -0.83
C SER A 295 1.19 -26.19 -1.15
N TRP A 296 -0.13 -26.36 -1.01
CA TRP A 296 -1.13 -25.29 -1.23
C TRP A 296 -1.46 -24.52 0.05
N TYR A 297 -1.04 -25.01 1.22
CA TYR A 297 -1.42 -24.45 2.51
C TYR A 297 -1.12 -22.95 2.63
N ALA A 298 0.15 -22.55 2.49
CA ALA A 298 0.57 -21.15 2.57
C ALA A 298 -0.12 -20.26 1.52
N LEU A 299 -0.27 -20.76 0.29
CA LEU A 299 -0.94 -20.04 -0.80
C LEU A 299 -2.42 -19.76 -0.48
N VAL A 300 -3.11 -20.74 0.10
CA VAL A 300 -4.51 -20.59 0.53
C VAL A 300 -4.60 -19.58 1.67
N LEU A 301 -3.74 -19.66 2.68
CA LEU A 301 -3.74 -18.69 3.79
C LEU A 301 -3.50 -17.26 3.30
N ILE A 302 -2.50 -17.06 2.44
CA ILE A 302 -2.19 -15.75 1.85
C ILE A 302 -3.38 -15.23 1.02
N ALA A 303 -4.00 -16.11 0.22
CA ALA A 303 -5.19 -15.75 -0.56
C ALA A 303 -6.36 -15.33 0.35
N MET A 304 -6.62 -16.09 1.41
CA MET A 304 -7.69 -15.79 2.36
C MET A 304 -7.43 -14.45 3.07
N TYR A 305 -6.22 -14.20 3.55
CA TYR A 305 -5.87 -12.88 4.11
C TYR A 305 -6.17 -11.74 3.12
N ASN A 306 -5.69 -11.86 1.89
CA ASN A 306 -5.82 -10.80 0.88
C ASN A 306 -7.28 -10.53 0.47
N VAL A 307 -8.07 -11.60 0.30
CA VAL A 307 -9.51 -11.48 -0.02
C VAL A 307 -10.26 -10.79 1.12
N TRP A 308 -10.01 -11.20 2.35
CA TRP A 308 -10.68 -10.61 3.50
C TRP A 308 -10.19 -9.19 3.82
N ASP A 309 -8.92 -8.85 3.57
CA ASP A 309 -8.43 -7.46 3.62
C ASP A 309 -9.18 -6.58 2.60
N LEU A 310 -9.36 -7.07 1.36
CA LEU A 310 -10.13 -6.37 0.35
C LEU A 310 -11.59 -6.15 0.79
N ILE A 311 -12.26 -7.19 1.28
CA ILE A 311 -13.63 -7.08 1.82
C ILE A 311 -13.67 -6.05 2.96
N GLY A 312 -12.72 -6.11 3.90
CA GLY A 312 -12.62 -5.19 5.02
C GLY A 312 -12.57 -3.73 4.60
N ARG A 313 -11.83 -3.40 3.53
CA ARG A 313 -11.71 -2.03 3.02
C ARG A 313 -13.01 -1.48 2.40
N TYR A 314 -13.91 -2.36 1.97
CA TYR A 314 -15.21 -1.96 1.45
C TYR A 314 -16.29 -1.80 2.52
N ILE A 315 -16.16 -2.44 3.70
CA ILE A 315 -17.14 -2.31 4.79
C ILE A 315 -17.47 -0.86 5.14
N PRO A 316 -16.51 0.08 5.23
CA PRO A 316 -16.81 1.48 5.54
C PRO A 316 -17.66 2.23 4.51
N LEU A 317 -17.89 1.66 3.30
CA LEU A 317 -18.90 2.21 2.37
C LEU A 317 -20.31 2.15 2.98
N ILE A 318 -20.56 1.15 3.83
CA ILE A 318 -21.80 1.01 4.58
C ILE A 318 -21.68 1.91 5.81
N LYS A 319 -22.21 3.14 5.73
CA LYS A 319 -22.01 4.21 6.74
C LYS A 319 -22.39 3.82 8.17
N SER A 320 -23.33 2.89 8.36
CA SER A 320 -23.75 2.37 9.66
C SER A 320 -22.71 1.44 10.30
N LEU A 321 -21.86 0.81 9.49
CA LEU A 321 -20.79 -0.08 9.93
C LEU A 321 -19.45 0.65 10.08
N THR A 322 -19.35 1.93 9.73
CA THR A 322 -18.10 2.69 9.87
C THR A 322 -17.84 3.05 11.34
N LEU A 323 -16.74 2.58 11.91
CA LEU A 323 -16.31 2.97 13.24
C LEU A 323 -15.70 4.38 13.21
N LYS A 324 -16.42 5.35 13.77
CA LYS A 324 -16.02 6.78 13.81
C LYS A 324 -15.46 7.22 15.15
N SER A 325 -15.69 6.45 16.21
CA SER A 325 -15.23 6.80 17.56
C SER A 325 -13.72 6.60 17.66
N ARG A 326 -12.97 7.66 17.97
CA ARG A 326 -11.52 7.61 18.22
C ARG A 326 -11.15 6.61 19.31
N LYS A 327 -11.86 6.67 20.45
CA LYS A 327 -11.70 5.70 21.55
C LYS A 327 -12.09 4.29 21.13
N GLY A 328 -13.16 4.15 20.33
CA GLY A 328 -13.59 2.87 19.80
C GLY A 328 -12.54 2.24 18.89
N LEU A 329 -11.93 3.02 17.99
CA LEU A 329 -10.84 2.56 17.12
C LEU A 329 -9.68 2.03 17.96
N MET A 330 -9.18 2.82 18.92
CA MET A 330 -8.10 2.42 19.81
C MET A 330 -8.41 1.11 20.56
N VAL A 331 -9.61 0.97 21.13
CA VAL A 331 -10.02 -0.27 21.83
C VAL A 331 -10.01 -1.46 20.88
N VAL A 332 -10.58 -1.32 19.68
CA VAL A 332 -10.62 -2.42 18.70
C VAL A 332 -9.21 -2.76 18.21
N VAL A 333 -8.35 -1.77 17.93
CA VAL A 333 -6.96 -1.99 17.51
C VAL A 333 -6.18 -2.75 18.59
N LEU A 334 -6.26 -2.32 19.85
CA LEU A 334 -5.61 -3.02 20.97
C LEU A 334 -6.16 -4.44 21.15
N SER A 335 -7.47 -4.63 21.00
CA SER A 335 -8.07 -5.97 21.14
C SER A 335 -7.56 -6.97 20.09
N ARG A 336 -7.10 -6.50 18.91
CA ARG A 336 -6.53 -7.39 17.89
C ARG A 336 -5.28 -8.11 18.38
N PHE A 337 -4.55 -7.62 19.38
CA PHE A 337 -3.35 -8.29 19.91
C PHE A 337 -3.66 -9.65 20.57
N VAL A 338 -4.93 -9.93 20.89
CA VAL A 338 -5.38 -11.28 21.28
C VAL A 338 -5.18 -12.31 20.16
N LEU A 339 -5.02 -11.87 18.90
CA LEU A 339 -4.70 -12.76 17.79
C LEU A 339 -3.32 -13.41 17.94
N ILE A 340 -2.33 -12.76 18.56
CA ILE A 340 -1.00 -13.34 18.77
C ILE A 340 -1.09 -14.69 19.52
N PRO A 341 -1.63 -14.77 20.75
CA PRO A 341 -1.78 -16.05 21.42
C PRO A 341 -2.72 -16.99 20.65
N ALA A 342 -3.77 -16.50 20.00
CA ALA A 342 -4.68 -17.34 19.21
C ALA A 342 -3.97 -18.06 18.05
N PHE A 343 -3.12 -17.36 17.30
CA PHE A 343 -2.30 -17.95 16.23
C PHE A 343 -1.29 -18.95 16.78
N TYR A 344 -0.62 -18.63 17.88
CA TYR A 344 0.32 -19.55 18.54
C TYR A 344 -0.35 -20.86 18.99
N PHE A 345 -1.49 -20.78 19.66
CA PHE A 345 -2.24 -21.97 20.09
C PHE A 345 -2.77 -22.76 18.89
N THR A 346 -3.26 -22.07 17.85
CA THR A 346 -3.76 -22.73 16.64
C THR A 346 -2.66 -23.45 15.88
N ALA A 347 -1.45 -22.90 15.79
CA ALA A 347 -0.32 -23.59 15.16
C ALA A 347 0.11 -24.87 15.90
N LYS A 348 -0.12 -24.95 17.22
CA LYS A 348 0.26 -26.12 18.02
C LYS A 348 -0.83 -27.17 18.15
N TYR A 349 -2.09 -26.74 18.22
CA TYR A 349 -3.21 -27.59 18.62
C TYR A 349 -4.41 -27.51 17.67
N GLY A 350 -4.44 -26.52 16.79
CA GLY A 350 -5.54 -26.28 15.86
C GLY A 350 -5.34 -26.99 14.52
N ASP A 351 -6.45 -27.17 13.81
CA ASP A 351 -6.42 -27.63 12.42
C ASP A 351 -6.24 -26.47 11.42
N GLN A 352 -6.04 -26.82 10.15
CA GLN A 352 -5.94 -25.86 9.05
C GLN A 352 -7.16 -24.95 8.90
N GLY A 353 -8.36 -25.40 9.28
CA GLY A 353 -9.60 -24.62 9.19
C GLY A 353 -9.60 -23.45 10.18
N TRP A 354 -9.17 -23.69 11.42
CA TRP A 354 -8.97 -22.62 12.41
C TRP A 354 -7.91 -21.62 11.96
N MET A 355 -6.81 -22.09 11.34
CA MET A 355 -5.79 -21.19 10.82
C MET A 355 -6.33 -20.30 9.69
N ILE A 356 -7.12 -20.87 8.78
CA ILE A 356 -7.81 -20.12 7.71
C ILE A 356 -8.76 -19.08 8.31
N LEU A 357 -9.52 -19.43 9.35
CA LEU A 357 -10.45 -18.51 10.02
C LEU A 357 -9.72 -17.34 10.67
N LEU A 358 -8.66 -17.60 11.44
CA LEU A 358 -7.86 -16.53 12.09
C LEU A 358 -7.20 -15.63 11.05
N THR A 359 -6.67 -16.21 9.97
CA THR A 359 -6.04 -15.48 8.86
C THR A 359 -7.05 -14.59 8.14
N SER A 360 -8.26 -15.09 7.92
CA SER A 360 -9.38 -14.33 7.34
C SER A 360 -9.77 -13.14 8.23
N PHE A 361 -9.90 -13.38 9.54
CA PHE A 361 -10.23 -12.33 10.50
C PHE A 361 -9.11 -11.28 10.64
N LEU A 362 -7.84 -11.71 10.56
CA LEU A 362 -6.69 -10.81 10.54
C LEU A 362 -6.76 -9.84 9.35
N GLY A 363 -7.02 -10.37 8.14
CA GLY A 363 -7.20 -9.57 6.92
C GLY A 363 -8.39 -8.62 7.02
N LEU A 364 -9.56 -9.15 7.38
CA LEU A 364 -10.79 -8.37 7.52
C LEU A 364 -10.61 -7.14 8.44
N THR A 365 -10.05 -7.38 9.63
CA THR A 365 -9.84 -6.31 10.61
C THR A 365 -8.74 -5.33 10.19
N ASN A 366 -7.70 -5.80 9.50
CA ASN A 366 -6.63 -4.94 8.97
C ASN A 366 -7.19 -3.92 7.98
N GLY A 367 -7.91 -4.39 6.96
CA GLY A 367 -8.46 -3.55 5.90
C GLY A 367 -9.52 -2.58 6.41
N TYR A 368 -10.43 -3.08 7.26
CA TYR A 368 -11.49 -2.27 7.85
C TYR A 368 -10.95 -1.11 8.68
N LEU A 369 -10.07 -1.38 9.64
CA LEU A 369 -9.56 -0.35 10.54
C LEU A 369 -8.66 0.65 9.81
N THR A 370 -7.85 0.19 8.85
CA THR A 370 -7.02 1.06 8.00
C THR A 370 -7.86 2.13 7.30
N VAL A 371 -8.98 1.73 6.67
CA VAL A 371 -9.87 2.68 5.99
C VAL A 371 -10.58 3.59 6.98
N CYS A 372 -11.01 3.07 8.14
CA CYS A 372 -11.62 3.92 9.17
C CYS A 372 -10.68 5.03 9.64
N VAL A 373 -9.41 4.72 9.90
CA VAL A 373 -8.42 5.72 10.34
C VAL A 373 -8.11 6.72 9.23
N LEU A 374 -7.72 6.24 8.04
CA LEU A 374 -7.26 7.12 6.94
C LEU A 374 -8.38 8.00 6.35
N THR A 375 -9.65 7.61 6.50
CA THR A 375 -10.79 8.45 6.08
C THR A 375 -11.33 9.36 7.19
N ALA A 376 -11.03 9.07 8.46
CA ALA A 376 -11.50 9.87 9.60
C ALA A 376 -10.50 10.97 9.96
N ALA A 377 -9.21 10.66 10.06
CA ALA A 377 -8.20 11.55 10.60
C ALA A 377 -8.03 12.87 9.83
N PRO A 378 -8.03 12.91 8.48
CA PRO A 378 -7.92 14.18 7.74
C PRO A 378 -9.14 15.10 7.84
N LYS A 379 -10.28 14.66 8.38
CA LYS A 379 -11.49 15.50 8.38
C LYS A 379 -11.35 16.70 9.32
N GLY A 380 -11.77 17.87 8.83
CA GLY A 380 -11.76 19.12 9.61
C GLY A 380 -10.51 19.97 9.44
N TYR A 381 -9.51 19.49 8.69
CA TYR A 381 -8.28 20.23 8.35
C TYR A 381 -8.36 20.89 6.96
N LYS A 382 -7.48 21.88 6.71
CA LYS A 382 -7.31 22.47 5.36
C LYS A 382 -6.56 21.51 4.43
N GLY A 383 -6.69 21.67 3.12
CA GLY A 383 -6.07 20.80 2.12
C GLY A 383 -4.57 20.54 2.31
N PRO A 384 -3.71 21.56 2.56
CA PRO A 384 -2.29 21.34 2.87
C PRO A 384 -2.05 20.51 4.13
N GLU A 385 -2.89 20.66 5.15
CA GLU A 385 -2.80 19.94 6.43
C GLU A 385 -3.30 18.50 6.28
N GLN A 386 -4.36 18.30 5.50
CA GLN A 386 -4.86 16.98 5.13
C GLN A 386 -3.81 16.18 4.35
N ASN A 387 -3.11 16.82 3.40
CA ASN A 387 -2.00 16.21 2.67
C ASN A 387 -0.86 15.79 3.61
N ALA A 388 -0.46 16.70 4.50
CA ALA A 388 0.58 16.43 5.48
C ALA A 388 0.20 15.31 6.46
N LEU A 389 -1.03 15.33 6.98
CA LEU A 389 -1.52 14.31 7.91
C LEU A 389 -1.62 12.95 7.23
N GLY A 390 -2.09 12.88 5.98
CA GLY A 390 -2.07 11.65 5.19
C GLY A 390 -0.66 11.06 5.08
N ASN A 391 0.36 11.91 4.79
CA ASN A 391 1.75 11.48 4.76
C ASN A 391 2.27 10.98 6.12
N LEU A 392 1.93 11.66 7.21
CA LEU A 392 2.33 11.26 8.56
C LEU A 392 1.69 9.92 8.97
N LEU A 393 0.44 9.68 8.60
CA LEU A 393 -0.24 8.40 8.86
C LEU A 393 0.38 7.25 8.05
N VAL A 394 0.75 7.49 6.79
CA VAL A 394 1.51 6.49 6.01
C VAL A 394 2.91 6.27 6.62
N LEU A 395 3.54 7.30 7.20
CA LEU A 395 4.81 7.13 7.91
C LEU A 395 4.65 6.20 9.12
N CYS A 396 3.58 6.34 9.89
CA CYS A 396 3.25 5.43 10.99
C CYS A 396 2.90 4.02 10.50
N LEU A 397 2.19 3.91 9.37
CA LEU A 397 1.92 2.64 8.69
C LEU A 397 3.23 1.92 8.35
N LEU A 398 4.15 2.57 7.63
CA LEU A 398 5.44 1.97 7.26
C LEU A 398 6.32 1.66 8.48
N GLY A 399 6.27 2.52 9.51
CA GLY A 399 6.93 2.23 10.79
C GLY A 399 6.39 0.97 11.43
N GLY A 400 5.06 0.78 11.39
CA GLY A 400 4.40 -0.43 11.87
C GLY A 400 4.76 -1.65 11.03
N LEU A 401 4.81 -1.53 9.71
CA LEU A 401 5.29 -2.59 8.81
C LEU A 401 6.71 -3.02 9.16
N PHE A 402 7.63 -2.07 9.32
CA PHE A 402 9.03 -2.36 9.62
C PHE A 402 9.20 -3.07 10.98
N ALA A 403 8.51 -2.58 12.00
CA ALA A 403 8.51 -3.22 13.32
C ALA A 403 7.86 -4.60 13.28
N GLY A 404 6.71 -4.75 12.59
CA GLY A 404 6.02 -6.02 12.40
C GLY A 404 6.88 -7.06 11.69
N VAL A 405 7.49 -6.70 10.56
CA VAL A 405 8.43 -7.59 9.82
C VAL A 405 9.62 -7.99 10.68
N THR A 406 10.09 -7.13 11.59
CA THR A 406 11.16 -7.50 12.53
C THR A 406 10.66 -8.52 13.56
N LEU A 407 9.45 -8.32 14.09
CA LEU A 407 8.82 -9.24 15.05
C LEU A 407 8.42 -10.57 14.42
N ASP A 408 8.17 -10.63 13.11
CA ASP A 408 7.89 -11.87 12.36
C ASP A 408 9.01 -12.92 12.54
N TRP A 409 10.26 -12.48 12.76
CA TRP A 409 11.39 -13.39 13.03
C TRP A 409 11.28 -14.11 14.37
N LEU A 410 10.49 -13.61 15.32
CA LEU A 410 10.23 -14.28 16.60
C LEU A 410 9.35 -15.53 16.42
N TRP A 411 8.69 -15.66 15.27
CA TRP A 411 7.86 -16.81 14.92
C TRP A 411 8.63 -17.96 14.25
N LEU A 412 9.96 -17.94 14.29
CA LEU A 412 10.77 -19.12 13.95
C LEU A 412 10.57 -20.20 15.02
N ILE A 413 9.42 -20.89 14.94
CA ILE A 413 9.07 -21.98 15.83
C ILE A 413 9.72 -23.25 15.29
N GLY A 414 10.88 -23.60 15.84
CA GLY A 414 11.31 -24.99 15.99
C GLY A 414 11.84 -25.73 14.76
N LYS A 415 11.92 -25.15 13.56
CA LYS A 415 12.81 -25.67 12.53
C LYS A 415 14.19 -25.05 12.72
N GLY A 416 15.15 -25.87 13.15
CA GLY A 416 16.56 -25.49 13.15
C GLY A 416 17.00 -25.27 11.72
N TRP A 417 17.05 -24.00 11.32
CA TRP A 417 17.70 -23.54 10.09
C TRP A 417 19.16 -23.23 10.39
#